data_AF-A0A6V6YY72-F1
#
_entry.id   AF-A0A6V6YY72-F1
#
_cell.length_a   1.000
_cell.length_b   1.000
_cell.length_c   1.000
_cell.angle_alpha   90.00
_cell.angle_beta   90.00
_cell.angle_gamma   90.00
#
_symmetry.space_group_name_H-M   'P 1'
#
loop_
_entity.id
_entity.type
_entity.pdbx_description
1 polymer ?
#
loop_
_entity_poly.entity_id
_entity_poly.type
_entity_poly.pdbx_seq_one_letter_code
_entity_poly.pdbx_strand_id
1 'polypeptide(L)'
;MVLNVINCLSGFNIHKPSLFFKYILPFLCRTHVKICKGLGDISYPLYITHYPLIYWYTALVVDNKVSLADGYLLGIGVLVASIVIAYLCLKLYDEPVRNWLQNKFQKRSVAVTE
;
A
#
# COMPACT_ATOMS: atom_id res chain seq x y z
N MET A 1 7.17 -6.55 8.47
CA MET A 1 7.04 -7.75 7.62
C MET A 1 7.95 -7.71 6.38
N VAL A 2 8.17 -6.56 5.72
CA VAL A 2 9.04 -6.43 4.53
C VAL A 2 10.55 -6.59 4.81
N LEU A 3 11.01 -6.27 6.03
CA LEU A 3 12.42 -6.42 6.44
C LEU A 3 12.87 -7.88 6.65
N ASN A 4 11.95 -8.82 6.89
CA ASN A 4 12.32 -10.22 7.16
C ASN A 4 12.68 -11.01 5.90
N VAL A 5 12.20 -10.60 4.71
CA VAL A 5 12.51 -11.33 3.47
C VAL A 5 13.95 -11.07 3.01
N ILE A 6 14.47 -9.86 3.24
CA ILE A 6 15.86 -9.50 2.91
C ILE A 6 16.82 -10.17 3.90
N ASN A 7 16.50 -10.18 5.20
CA ASN A 7 17.33 -10.86 6.22
C ASN A 7 17.30 -12.40 6.12
N CYS A 8 16.30 -12.99 5.45
CA CYS A 8 16.26 -14.43 5.19
C CYS A 8 17.37 -14.86 4.19
N LEU A 9 17.83 -13.96 3.31
CA LEU A 9 18.88 -14.26 2.33
C LEU A 9 20.30 -14.05 2.87
N SER A 10 20.48 -13.27 3.94
CA SER A 10 21.79 -13.08 4.60
C SER A 10 22.18 -14.22 5.55
N GLY A 11 21.25 -15.13 5.89
CA GLY A 11 21.48 -16.27 6.78
C GLY A 11 21.71 -17.62 6.09
N PHE A 12 21.54 -17.70 4.77
CA PHE A 12 21.69 -18.96 4.04
C PHE A 12 23.15 -19.21 3.62
N ASN A 13 23.92 -19.77 4.54
CA ASN A 13 25.23 -20.36 4.28
C ASN A 13 25.06 -21.68 3.51
N ILE A 14 24.67 -21.60 2.22
CA ILE A 14 24.51 -22.78 1.37
C ILE A 14 25.87 -23.11 0.74
N HIS A 15 26.53 -24.09 1.36
CA HIS A 15 27.63 -24.84 0.78
C HIS A 15 27.15 -25.45 -0.56
N LYS A 16 27.59 -24.87 -1.69
CA LYS A 16 27.24 -25.14 -3.10
C LYS A 16 25.85 -24.68 -3.58
N PRO A 17 25.74 -23.48 -4.19
CA PRO A 17 24.58 -23.12 -4.98
C PRO A 17 24.72 -23.67 -6.41
N SER A 18 23.77 -24.50 -6.85
CA SER A 18 23.56 -24.75 -8.26
C SER A 18 23.19 -23.42 -8.95
N LEU A 19 23.73 -23.19 -10.15
CA LEU A 19 23.61 -21.94 -10.92
C LEU A 19 22.16 -21.39 -11.00
N PHE A 20 21.17 -22.28 -10.93
CA PHE A 20 19.74 -21.99 -10.97
C PHE A 20 19.28 -21.02 -9.87
N PHE A 21 19.78 -21.17 -8.64
CA PHE A 21 19.35 -20.35 -7.50
C PHE A 21 19.94 -18.93 -7.53
N LYS A 22 21.13 -18.77 -8.14
CA LYS A 22 21.87 -17.50 -8.18
C LYS A 22 21.31 -16.50 -9.19
N TYR A 23 20.64 -16.96 -10.26
CA TYR A 23 20.20 -16.10 -11.36
C TYR A 23 18.66 -15.94 -11.47
N ILE A 24 17.87 -16.98 -11.16
CA ILE A 24 16.40 -16.93 -11.34
C ILE A 24 15.68 -16.32 -10.13
N LEU A 25 16.11 -16.67 -8.92
CA LEU A 25 15.49 -16.22 -7.68
C LEU A 25 15.52 -14.68 -7.46
N PRO A 26 16.64 -13.97 -7.73
CA PRO A 26 16.65 -12.50 -7.57
C PRO A 26 15.75 -11.80 -8.60
N PHE A 27 15.54 -12.39 -9.78
CA PHE A 27 14.67 -11.82 -10.82
C PHE A 27 13.19 -12.01 -10.48
N LEU A 28 12.80 -13.20 -10.01
CA LEU A 28 11.43 -13.47 -9.58
C LEU A 28 11.06 -12.59 -8.37
N CYS A 29 11.93 -12.57 -7.35
CA CYS A 29 11.69 -11.83 -6.11
C CYS A 29 11.54 -10.31 -6.34
N ARG A 30 12.31 -9.71 -7.26
CA ARG A 30 12.21 -8.27 -7.57
C ARG A 30 10.85 -7.86 -8.14
N THR A 31 10.25 -8.71 -8.97
CA THR A 31 8.97 -8.41 -9.65
C THR A 31 7.81 -8.46 -8.67
N HIS A 32 7.79 -9.46 -7.78
CA HIS A 32 6.79 -9.56 -6.72
C HIS A 32 6.84 -8.36 -5.78
N VAL A 33 8.04 -7.91 -5.39
CA VAL A 33 8.18 -6.74 -4.50
C VAL A 33 7.58 -5.47 -5.09
N LYS A 34 7.71 -5.23 -6.41
CA LYS A 34 7.12 -4.06 -7.06
C LYS A 34 5.60 -4.10 -7.06
N ILE A 35 5.02 -5.27 -7.35
CA ILE A 35 3.56 -5.46 -7.38
C ILE A 35 2.99 -5.36 -5.96
N CYS A 36 3.63 -6.02 -4.98
CA CYS A 36 3.23 -5.94 -3.57
C CYS A 36 3.35 -4.50 -3.02
N LYS A 37 4.35 -3.74 -3.47
CA LYS A 37 4.52 -2.35 -3.06
C LYS A 37 3.45 -1.45 -3.66
N GLY A 38 3.16 -1.57 -4.96
CA GLY A 38 2.09 -0.80 -5.60
C GLY A 38 0.70 -1.11 -5.03
N LEU A 39 0.40 -2.38 -4.78
CA LEU A 39 -0.85 -2.78 -4.11
C LEU A 39 -0.89 -2.27 -2.66
N GLY A 40 0.25 -2.29 -1.96
CA GLY A 40 0.38 -1.75 -0.61
C GLY A 40 0.26 -0.22 -0.53
N ASP A 41 0.75 0.50 -1.52
CA ASP A 41 0.67 1.96 -1.59
C ASP A 41 -0.78 2.43 -1.78
N ILE A 42 -1.62 1.67 -2.49
CA ILE A 42 -3.06 1.96 -2.63
C ILE A 42 -3.86 1.48 -1.42
N SER A 43 -3.50 0.34 -0.82
CA SER A 43 -4.26 -0.24 0.28
C SER A 43 -4.29 0.64 1.51
N TYR A 44 -3.23 1.43 1.75
CA TYR A 44 -3.15 2.33 2.91
C TYR A 44 -4.17 3.49 2.87
N PRO A 45 -4.21 4.36 1.83
CA PRO A 45 -5.22 5.41 1.73
C PRO A 45 -6.64 4.83 1.61
N LEU A 46 -6.82 3.68 0.94
CA LEU A 46 -8.12 3.01 0.90
C LEU A 46 -8.57 2.53 2.28
N TYR A 47 -7.65 1.98 3.08
CA TYR A 47 -7.94 1.55 4.45
C TYR A 47 -8.43 2.72 5.31
N ILE A 48 -7.79 3.88 5.20
CA ILE A 48 -8.18 5.07 5.99
C ILE A 48 -9.54 5.62 5.55
N THR A 49 -9.83 5.64 4.25
CA THR A 49 -11.04 6.32 3.73
C THR A 49 -12.28 5.44 3.77
N HIS A 50 -12.15 4.12 3.60
CA HIS A 50 -13.33 3.24 3.51
C HIS A 50 -14.05 3.07 4.85
N TYR A 51 -13.37 3.05 6.00
CA TYR A 51 -14.03 2.89 7.31
C TYR A 51 -15.02 4.02 7.62
N PRO A 52 -14.63 5.31 7.58
CA PRO A 52 -15.55 6.42 7.79
C PRO A 52 -16.74 6.40 6.84
N LEU A 53 -16.50 6.07 5.56
CA LEU A 53 -17.53 5.99 4.53
C LEU A 53 -18.56 4.88 4.81
N ILE A 54 -18.10 3.71 5.24
CA ILE A 54 -18.98 2.61 5.63
C ILE A 54 -19.81 3.00 6.85
N TYR A 55 -19.20 3.58 7.88
CA TYR A 55 -19.93 4.04 9.07
C TYR A 55 -21.01 5.06 8.72
N TRP A 56 -20.67 6.04 7.88
CA TRP A 56 -21.61 7.02 7.35
C TRP A 56 -22.78 6.37 6.61
N TYR A 57 -22.48 5.42 5.72
CA TYR A 57 -23.50 4.67 5.00
C TYR A 57 -24.40 3.86 5.94
N THR A 58 -23.81 3.15 6.91
CA THR A 58 -24.58 2.36 7.87
C THR A 58 -25.47 3.23 8.76
N ALA A 59 -25.01 4.42 9.16
CA ALA A 59 -25.84 5.38 9.90
C ALA A 59 -27.04 5.83 9.07
N LEU A 60 -26.82 6.19 7.79
CA LEU A 60 -27.90 6.56 6.87
C LEU A 60 -28.92 5.43 6.66
N VAL A 61 -28.47 4.19 6.53
CA VAL A 61 -29.35 3.02 6.34
C VAL A 61 -30.17 2.75 7.59
N VAL A 62 -29.56 2.83 8.77
CA VAL A 62 -30.22 2.62 10.06
C VAL A 62 -31.25 3.71 10.33
N ASP A 63 -30.90 4.98 10.12
CA ASP A 63 -31.79 6.12 10.37
C ASP A 63 -33.01 6.13 9.44
N ASN A 64 -32.82 5.79 8.16
CA ASN A 64 -33.88 5.80 7.16
C ASN A 64 -34.62 4.45 7.01
N LYS A 65 -34.25 3.41 7.78
CA LYS A 65 -34.79 2.04 7.69
C LYS A 65 -34.87 1.52 6.25
N VAL A 66 -33.86 1.81 5.45
CA VAL A 66 -33.85 1.50 4.01
C VAL A 66 -33.87 -0.02 3.82
N SER A 67 -34.77 -0.53 2.99
CA SER A 67 -34.78 -1.95 2.62
C SER A 67 -33.44 -2.32 1.96
N LEU A 68 -32.93 -3.52 2.24
CA LEU A 68 -31.68 -4.03 1.63
C LEU A 68 -31.72 -3.99 0.09
N ALA A 69 -32.92 -4.05 -0.49
CA ALA A 69 -33.18 -3.96 -1.93
C ALA A 69 -32.97 -2.56 -2.52
N ASP A 70 -33.04 -1.49 -1.71
CA ASP A 70 -32.81 -0.10 -2.16
C ASP A 70 -31.41 0.39 -1.77
N GLY A 71 -30.84 -0.16 -0.68
CA GLY A 71 -29.52 0.20 -0.20
C GLY A 71 -28.36 -0.26 -1.09
N TYR A 72 -28.53 -1.32 -1.89
CA TYR A 72 -27.40 -1.88 -2.67
C TYR A 72 -26.80 -0.87 -3.66
N LEU A 73 -27.62 -0.02 -4.28
CA LEU A 73 -27.15 0.97 -5.25
C LEU A 73 -26.32 2.07 -4.57
N LEU A 74 -26.77 2.51 -3.39
CA LEU A 74 -26.02 3.44 -2.54
C LEU A 74 -24.72 2.80 -2.02
N GLY A 75 -24.75 1.53 -1.62
CA GLY A 75 -23.57 0.80 -1.18
C GLY A 75 -22.49 0.67 -2.27
N ILE A 76 -22.91 0.40 -3.52
CA ILE A 76 -22.00 0.41 -4.68
C ILE A 76 -21.44 1.82 -4.90
N GLY A 77 -22.27 2.86 -4.77
CA GLY A 77 -21.82 4.26 -4.85
C GLY A 77 -20.75 4.59 -3.81
N VAL A 78 -20.93 4.16 -2.56
CA VAL A 78 -19.96 4.35 -1.47
C VAL A 78 -18.66 3.59 -1.73
N LEU A 79 -18.74 2.37 -2.26
CA LEU A 79 -17.58 1.60 -2.66
C LEU A 79 -16.77 2.35 -3.74
N VAL A 80 -17.43 2.80 -4.81
CA VAL A 80 -16.79 3.54 -5.89
C VAL A 80 -16.19 4.85 -5.37
N ALA A 81 -16.93 5.59 -4.54
CA ALA A 81 -16.45 6.81 -3.91
C ALA A 81 -15.19 6.56 -3.05
N SER A 82 -15.15 5.46 -2.29
CA SER A 82 -13.98 5.12 -1.46
C SER A 82 -12.72 4.87 -2.30
N ILE A 83 -12.87 4.19 -3.45
CA ILE A 83 -11.78 3.90 -4.39
C ILE A 83 -11.29 5.18 -5.07
N VAL A 84 -12.22 6.04 -5.52
CA VAL A 84 -11.88 7.32 -6.17
C VAL A 84 -11.15 8.25 -5.20
N ILE A 85 -11.64 8.38 -3.96
CA ILE A 85 -11.00 9.21 -2.94
C ILE A 85 -9.62 8.64 -2.59
N ALA A 86 -9.48 7.33 -2.42
CA ALA A 86 -8.18 6.70 -2.16
C ALA A 86 -7.18 6.98 -3.29
N TYR A 87 -7.60 6.88 -4.55
CA TYR A 87 -6.77 7.18 -5.71
C TYR A 87 -6.37 8.66 -5.77
N LEU A 88 -7.30 9.57 -5.47
CA LEU A 88 -7.02 11.01 -5.37
C LEU A 88 -6.03 11.31 -4.27
N CYS A 89 -6.18 10.74 -3.07
CA CYS A 89 -5.22 10.89 -1.98
C CYS A 89 -3.84 10.37 -2.36
N LEU A 90 -3.77 9.24 -3.07
CA LEU A 90 -2.50 8.69 -3.52
C LEU A 90 -1.75 9.66 -4.45
N LYS A 91 -2.47 10.21 -5.45
CA LYS A 91 -1.88 11.05 -6.50
C LYS A 91 -1.64 12.50 -6.06
N LEU A 92 -2.54 13.07 -5.26
CA LEU A 92 -2.48 14.48 -4.84
C LEU A 92 -1.78 14.70 -3.51
N TYR A 93 -1.66 13.68 -2.65
CA TYR A 93 -1.08 13.83 -1.32
C TYR A 93 0.17 12.95 -1.14
N ASP A 94 0.05 11.64 -1.34
CA ASP A 94 1.14 10.70 -1.06
C ASP A 94 2.38 10.90 -1.95
N GLU A 95 2.21 11.04 -3.27
CA GLU A 95 3.32 11.33 -4.19
C GLU A 95 4.05 12.66 -3.88
N PRO A 96 3.36 13.82 -3.75
CA PRO A 96 4.04 15.08 -3.48
C PRO A 96 4.65 15.14 -2.08
N VAL A 97 3.97 14.59 -1.05
CA VAL A 97 4.51 14.54 0.31
C VAL A 97 5.78 13.68 0.36
N ARG A 98 5.78 12.54 -0.33
CA ARG A 98 6.95 11.65 -0.39
C ARG A 98 8.14 12.30 -1.09
N ASN A 99 7.91 13.00 -2.20
CA ASN A 99 8.95 13.76 -2.89
C ASN A 99 9.46 14.93 -2.02
N TRP A 100 8.58 15.62 -1.30
CA TRP A 100 8.95 16.68 -0.36
C TRP A 100 9.81 16.15 0.80
N LEU A 101 9.43 15.01 1.38
CA LEU A 101 10.15 14.39 2.48
C LEU A 101 11.53 13.88 2.05
N GLN A 102 11.63 13.26 0.88
CA GLN A 102 12.90 12.82 0.30
C GLN A 102 13.85 14.01 0.09
N ASN A 103 13.36 15.10 -0.49
CA ASN A 103 14.17 16.31 -0.70
C ASN A 103 14.61 16.98 0.62
N LYS A 104 13.81 16.86 1.68
CA LYS A 104 14.12 17.44 2.99
C LYS A 104 15.13 16.62 3.79
N PHE A 105 15.04 15.29 3.75
CA PHE A 105 15.88 14.40 4.57
C PHE A 105 17.14 13.90 3.86
N GLN A 106 17.18 13.83 2.52
CA GLN A 106 18.39 13.43 1.79
C GLN A 106 19.52 14.47 1.83
N LYS A 107 19.30 15.66 2.39
CA LYS A 107 20.35 16.65 2.62
C LYS A 107 21.10 16.50 3.96
N ARG A 108 20.80 15.49 4.79
CA ARG A 108 21.36 15.37 6.16
C ARG A 108 22.34 14.22 6.41
N SER A 109 22.71 13.44 5.40
CA SER A 109 23.63 12.30 5.55
C SER A 109 24.94 12.49 4.78
N VAL A 110 25.58 13.65 4.92
CA VAL A 110 27.02 13.83 4.69
C VAL A 110 27.53 14.81 5.75
N ALA A 111 27.58 14.33 6.99
CA ALA A 111 28.34 14.92 8.09
C ALA A 111 28.69 13.78 9.04
N VAL A 112 29.42 12.79 8.54
CA VAL A 112 30.25 11.94 9.39
C VAL A 112 31.66 12.44 9.13
N THR A 113 32.09 13.29 10.05
CA THR A 113 33.43 13.87 10.15
C THR A 113 34.46 12.75 10.35
N GLU A 114 35.56 12.91 9.62
CA GLU A 114 36.93 12.36 9.72
C GLU A 114 37.24 11.33 10.81
#